data_AF-A0A1G1TIF2-F1
#
_entry.id   AF-A0A1G1TIF2-F1
#
_cell.length_a   1.000
_cell.length_b   1.000
_cell.length_c   1.000
_cell.angle_alpha   90.00
_cell.angle_beta   90.00
_cell.angle_gamma   90.00
#
_symmetry.space_group_name_H-M   'P 1'
#
loop_
_entity.id
_entity.type
_entity.pdbx_description
1 polymer ?
#
loop_
_entity_poly.entity_id
_entity_poly.type
_entity_poly.pdbx_seq_one_letter_code
_entity_poly.pdbx_strand_id
1 'polypeptide(L)'
;MPTTAPAPALPPIAPVTAAVRLAYVWAHFARVYPGAPVGALGSTGSGAAVEVADLAEAFFSQPQPYPVEPNWREWHGQQVPFFFDDSAGPLLTMMSGRAKINADVISAAFYLLSGWQEYFSDARDQHGRFPYAASVQARYGFVALPVVNYYFDVLRVTIEHATGQPLHPHTWGPGPHSPPSSATTSTTCAAPGKPRPKQPCKTASY
;
A
#
# COMPACT_ATOMS: atom_id res chain seq x y z
N MET A 1 -19.48 43.61 11.04
CA MET A 1 -18.63 42.44 11.36
C MET A 1 -19.54 41.23 11.42
N PRO A 2 -19.52 40.29 10.47
CA PRO A 2 -20.25 39.05 10.68
C PRO A 2 -19.52 38.24 11.74
N THR A 3 -20.16 38.05 12.90
CA THR A 3 -19.70 37.14 13.95
C THR A 3 -19.94 35.72 13.45
N THR A 4 -18.87 35.04 13.03
CA THR A 4 -18.90 33.61 12.73
C THR A 4 -19.29 32.87 14.02
N ALA A 5 -20.41 32.15 13.98
CA ALA A 5 -20.82 31.30 15.10
C ALA A 5 -19.70 30.29 15.41
N PRO A 6 -19.41 30.01 16.69
CA PRO A 6 -18.41 29.00 17.05
C PRO A 6 -18.83 27.65 16.46
N ALA A 7 -17.86 26.94 15.88
CA ALA A 7 -18.09 25.59 15.36
C ALA A 7 -18.68 24.70 16.47
N PRO A 8 -19.68 23.86 16.15
CA PRO A 8 -20.26 22.96 17.13
C PRO A 8 -19.19 22.08 17.77
N ALA A 9 -19.25 21.92 19.10
CA ALA A 9 -18.34 21.04 19.82
C ALA A 9 -18.44 19.62 19.24
N LEU A 10 -17.29 19.05 18.87
CA LEU A 10 -17.22 17.69 18.38
C LEU A 10 -17.75 16.72 19.46
N PRO A 11 -18.55 15.71 19.11
CA PRO A 11 -18.98 14.70 20.06
C PRO A 11 -17.77 13.99 20.69
N PRO A 12 -17.87 13.46 21.91
CA PRO A 12 -16.79 12.72 22.54
C PRO A 12 -16.37 11.56 21.61
N ILE A 13 -15.11 11.59 21.19
CA ILE A 13 -14.54 10.64 20.25
C ILE A 13 -14.18 9.39 21.03
N ALA A 14 -14.71 8.24 20.61
CA ALA A 14 -14.26 6.96 21.17
C ALA A 14 -12.73 6.84 21.00
N PRO A 15 -12.00 6.26 21.97
CA PRO A 15 -10.55 6.21 21.91
C PRO A 15 -10.09 5.45 20.67
N VAL A 16 -9.18 6.04 19.91
CA VAL A 16 -8.59 5.43 18.70
C VAL A 16 -7.40 4.57 19.12
N THR A 17 -7.71 3.40 19.66
CA THR A 17 -6.71 2.44 20.16
C THR A 17 -5.94 1.77 19.03
N ALA A 18 -4.79 1.17 19.34
CA ALA A 18 -4.00 0.40 18.37
C ALA A 18 -4.82 -0.72 17.69
N ALA A 19 -5.71 -1.39 18.45
CA ALA A 19 -6.60 -2.42 17.91
C ALA A 19 -7.60 -1.86 16.88
N VAL A 20 -8.16 -0.66 17.13
CA VAL A 20 -9.05 0.01 16.18
C VAL A 20 -8.30 0.39 14.90
N ARG A 21 -7.09 0.95 15.04
CA ARG A 21 -6.23 1.30 13.90
C ARG A 21 -5.89 0.07 13.07
N LEU A 22 -5.48 -1.01 13.73
CA LEU A 22 -5.18 -2.29 13.08
C LEU A 22 -6.40 -2.87 12.36
N ALA A 23 -7.56 -2.94 13.01
CA ALA A 23 -8.78 -3.47 12.39
C ALA A 23 -9.19 -2.66 11.15
N TYR A 24 -9.12 -1.32 11.23
CA TYR A 24 -9.41 -0.44 10.11
C TYR A 24 -8.46 -0.67 8.93
N VAL A 25 -7.16 -0.69 9.20
CA VAL A 25 -6.14 -0.87 8.14
C VAL A 25 -6.19 -2.27 7.56
N TRP A 26 -6.38 -3.30 8.39
CA TRP A 26 -6.57 -4.68 7.96
C TRP A 26 -7.76 -4.81 7.00
N ALA A 27 -8.89 -4.17 7.30
CA ALA A 27 -10.06 -4.20 6.42
C ALA A 27 -9.79 -3.58 5.04
N HIS A 28 -8.91 -2.57 4.95
CA HIS A 28 -8.47 -2.01 3.67
C HIS A 28 -7.45 -2.91 2.97
N PHE A 29 -6.47 -3.41 3.71
CA PHE A 29 -5.44 -4.33 3.21
C PHE A 29 -6.06 -5.60 2.62
N ALA A 30 -7.01 -6.23 3.32
CA ALA A 30 -7.67 -7.46 2.89
C ALA A 30 -8.53 -7.29 1.63
N ARG A 31 -8.99 -6.08 1.31
CA ARG A 31 -9.65 -5.77 0.02
C ARG A 31 -8.66 -5.74 -1.13
N VAL A 32 -7.44 -5.26 -0.86
CA VAL A 32 -6.36 -5.25 -1.84
C VAL A 32 -5.74 -6.63 -1.98
N TYR A 33 -5.60 -7.42 -0.92
CA TYR A 33 -5.00 -8.75 -0.94
C TYR A 33 -5.97 -9.82 -0.43
N PRO A 34 -6.95 -10.23 -1.26
CA PRO A 34 -7.88 -11.28 -0.89
C PRO A 34 -7.11 -12.60 -0.66
N GLY A 35 -7.20 -13.15 0.54
CA GLY A 35 -6.43 -14.33 0.96
C GLY A 35 -5.38 -14.07 2.03
N ALA A 36 -5.20 -12.82 2.45
CA ALA A 36 -4.36 -12.49 3.60
C ALA A 36 -4.84 -13.22 4.87
N PRO A 37 -3.95 -13.97 5.57
CA PRO A 37 -4.32 -14.76 6.74
C PRO A 37 -4.71 -13.87 7.92
N VAL A 38 -5.96 -13.98 8.38
CA VAL A 38 -6.47 -13.25 9.55
C VAL A 38 -5.60 -13.57 10.77
N GLY A 39 -5.18 -12.53 11.49
CA GLY A 39 -4.31 -12.66 12.66
C GLY A 39 -2.82 -12.75 12.35
N ALA A 40 -2.40 -12.65 11.08
CA ALA A 40 -0.99 -12.62 10.72
C ALA A 40 -0.27 -11.34 11.18
N LEU A 41 -1.00 -10.24 11.34
CA LEU A 41 -0.48 -8.97 11.85
C LEU A 41 -0.87 -8.77 13.32
N GLY A 42 0.05 -8.23 14.10
CA GLY A 42 -0.22 -7.74 15.44
C GLY A 42 0.80 -6.71 15.90
N SER A 43 0.54 -6.08 17.05
CA SER A 43 1.51 -5.16 17.67
C SER A 43 2.73 -5.92 18.20
N THR A 44 3.84 -5.21 18.38
CA THR A 44 5.05 -5.77 19.00
C THR A 44 4.73 -6.48 20.32
N GLY A 45 5.19 -7.73 20.45
CA GLY A 45 4.91 -8.58 21.61
C GLY A 45 3.59 -9.36 21.56
N SER A 46 2.77 -9.22 20.50
CA SER A 46 1.50 -9.96 20.39
C SER A 46 1.67 -11.43 20.05
N GLY A 47 2.87 -11.87 19.63
CA GLY A 47 3.11 -13.23 19.17
C GLY A 47 2.60 -13.50 17.75
N ALA A 48 2.20 -12.47 17.00
CA ALA A 48 1.78 -12.61 15.61
C ALA A 48 2.95 -13.03 14.71
N ALA A 49 2.62 -13.54 13.51
CA ALA A 49 3.59 -13.89 12.49
C ALA A 49 4.39 -12.66 12.03
N VAL A 50 3.70 -11.53 11.90
CA VAL A 50 4.28 -10.21 11.64
C VAL A 50 3.92 -9.28 12.79
N GLU A 51 4.95 -8.75 13.45
CA GLU A 51 4.78 -7.75 14.50
C GLU A 51 5.11 -6.35 13.96
N VAL A 52 4.22 -5.39 14.20
CA VAL A 52 4.41 -3.99 13.83
C VAL A 52 4.71 -3.18 15.10
N ALA A 53 5.64 -2.22 15.00
CA ALA A 53 5.88 -1.27 16.07
C ALA A 53 4.61 -0.45 16.37
N ASP A 54 4.36 -0.15 17.65
CA ASP A 54 3.29 0.77 18.07
C ASP A 54 3.96 2.04 18.60
N LEU A 55 4.15 3.01 17.70
CA LEU A 55 4.90 4.25 17.97
C LEU A 55 3.98 5.47 18.03
N ALA A 56 2.69 5.29 17.74
CA ALA A 56 1.73 6.38 17.58
C ALA A 56 0.74 6.54 18.75
N GLU A 57 0.84 5.74 19.81
CA GLU A 57 -0.09 5.79 20.95
C GLU A 57 -0.25 7.22 21.51
N ALA A 58 0.87 7.90 21.80
CA ALA A 58 0.85 9.27 22.32
C ALA A 58 0.20 10.26 21.33
N PHE A 59 0.41 10.05 20.02
CA PHE A 59 -0.17 10.90 18.98
C PHE A 59 -1.70 10.79 18.94
N PHE A 60 -2.23 9.57 18.89
CA PHE A 60 -3.68 9.32 18.79
C PHE A 60 -4.43 9.53 20.11
N SER A 61 -3.71 9.73 21.21
CA SER A 61 -4.30 10.09 22.51
C SER A 61 -4.65 11.57 22.64
N GLN A 62 -4.26 12.40 21.66
CA GLN A 62 -4.48 13.84 21.67
C GLN A 62 -5.17 14.29 20.38
N PRO A 63 -6.01 15.35 20.40
CA PRO A 63 -6.68 15.88 19.21
C PRO A 63 -5.73 16.74 18.35
N GLN A 64 -4.50 16.27 18.14
CA GLN A 64 -3.51 17.00 17.33
C GLN A 64 -3.57 16.56 15.87
N PRO A 65 -3.58 17.49 14.90
CA PRO A 65 -3.80 17.16 13.50
C PRO A 65 -2.58 16.59 12.78
N TYR A 66 -1.37 16.93 13.22
CA TYR A 66 -0.13 16.63 12.48
C TYR A 66 0.85 15.82 13.31
N PRO A 67 1.31 14.66 12.82
CA PRO A 67 2.39 13.93 13.46
C PRO A 67 3.71 14.69 13.30
N VAL A 68 4.74 14.19 13.97
CA VAL A 68 6.12 14.60 13.71
C VAL A 68 6.50 14.35 12.24
N GLU A 69 7.55 15.03 11.79
CA GLU A 69 8.07 14.85 10.43
C GLU A 69 8.39 13.37 10.16
N PRO A 70 8.00 12.83 8.98
CA PRO A 70 8.27 11.44 8.66
C PRO A 70 9.75 11.22 8.38
N ASN A 71 10.21 10.00 8.64
CA ASN A 71 11.51 9.55 8.17
C ASN A 71 11.41 9.07 6.73
N TRP A 72 12.34 9.49 5.88
CA TRP A 72 12.37 9.05 4.48
C TRP A 72 13.21 7.78 4.35
N ARG A 73 12.57 6.70 3.90
CA ARG A 73 13.26 5.43 3.64
C ARG A 73 13.08 5.01 2.19
N GLU A 74 14.10 4.33 1.69
CA GLU A 74 14.07 3.72 0.37
C GLU A 74 13.26 2.40 0.42
N TRP A 75 12.36 2.20 -0.55
CA TRP A 75 11.63 0.95 -0.76
C TRP A 75 11.42 0.71 -2.27
N HIS A 76 12.03 -0.36 -2.80
CA HIS A 76 11.97 -0.74 -4.22
C HIS A 76 12.34 0.38 -5.23
N GLY A 77 13.41 1.10 -4.94
CA GLY A 77 13.93 2.24 -5.71
C GLY A 77 13.21 3.57 -5.45
N GLN A 78 12.24 3.61 -4.53
CA GLN A 78 11.41 4.78 -4.25
C GLN A 78 11.67 5.33 -2.84
N GLN A 79 11.85 6.64 -2.72
CA GLN A 79 11.83 7.30 -1.41
C GLN A 79 10.38 7.43 -0.93
N VAL A 80 10.08 6.84 0.23
CA VAL A 80 8.76 6.81 0.86
C VAL A 80 8.85 7.45 2.24
N PRO A 81 7.92 8.37 2.59
CA PRO A 81 7.85 8.93 3.93
C PRO A 81 7.18 7.93 4.86
N PHE A 82 7.88 7.51 5.92
CA PHE A 82 7.34 6.66 7.00
C PHE A 82 7.05 7.54 8.22
N PHE A 83 5.77 7.76 8.49
CA PHE A 83 5.33 8.37 9.75
C PHE A 83 5.43 7.36 10.89
N PHE A 84 5.60 7.85 12.12
CA PHE A 84 5.71 7.01 13.32
C PHE A 84 6.82 5.95 13.17
N ASP A 85 8.00 6.43 12.81
CA ASP A 85 9.21 5.63 12.63
C ASP A 85 10.31 6.26 13.49
N ASP A 86 10.99 5.46 14.30
CA ASP A 86 12.04 5.95 15.21
C ASP A 86 13.41 6.10 14.52
N SER A 87 13.55 5.64 13.27
CA SER A 87 14.79 5.65 12.48
C SER A 87 15.98 4.90 13.10
N ALA A 88 15.81 4.23 14.25
CA ALA A 88 16.91 3.67 15.03
C ALA A 88 17.54 2.42 14.40
N GLY A 89 16.87 1.83 13.41
CA GLY A 89 17.31 0.60 12.77
C GLY A 89 16.72 0.36 11.38
N PRO A 90 16.87 -0.86 10.83
CA PRO A 90 16.29 -1.22 9.54
C PRO A 90 14.76 -1.14 9.60
N LEU A 91 14.11 -0.89 8.46
CA LEU A 91 12.65 -0.90 8.38
C LEU A 91 12.09 -2.27 8.80
N LEU A 92 12.75 -3.35 8.35
CA LEU A 92 12.31 -4.72 8.52
C LEU A 92 13.37 -5.57 9.23
N THR A 93 12.91 -6.44 10.12
CA THR A 93 13.71 -7.52 10.71
C THR A 93 13.05 -8.85 10.36
N MET A 94 13.66 -9.61 9.45
CA MET A 94 13.14 -10.90 8.98
C MET A 94 13.76 -12.07 9.76
N MET A 95 12.93 -13.02 10.17
CA MET A 95 13.31 -14.22 10.95
C MET A 95 12.63 -15.46 10.35
N SER A 96 13.03 -16.66 10.75
CA SER A 96 12.38 -17.89 10.25
C SER A 96 10.90 -17.94 10.70
N GLY A 97 9.98 -17.90 9.74
CA GLY A 97 8.52 -17.93 9.99
C GLY A 97 7.97 -16.70 10.72
N ARG A 98 8.75 -15.62 10.85
CA ARG A 98 8.35 -14.39 11.53
C ARG A 98 8.98 -13.15 10.91
N ALA A 99 8.32 -12.01 11.04
CA ALA A 99 8.87 -10.72 10.64
C ALA A 99 8.51 -9.62 11.64
N LYS A 100 9.33 -8.57 11.70
CA LYS A 100 9.04 -7.35 12.44
C LYS A 100 9.16 -6.13 11.52
N ILE A 101 8.20 -5.22 11.60
CA ILE A 101 8.24 -3.90 10.99
C ILE A 101 8.52 -2.89 12.09
N ASN A 102 9.65 -2.19 12.00
CA ASN A 102 10.11 -1.27 13.04
C ASN A 102 9.49 0.14 12.93
N ALA A 103 8.82 0.44 11.81
CA ALA A 103 7.95 1.61 11.68
C ALA A 103 6.48 1.22 11.95
N ASP A 104 5.71 2.12 12.54
CA ASP A 104 4.28 1.92 12.79
C ASP A 104 3.45 2.24 11.53
N VAL A 105 3.63 1.38 10.51
CA VAL A 105 2.95 1.50 9.21
C VAL A 105 1.43 1.36 9.32
N ILE A 106 0.93 0.72 10.38
CA ILE A 106 -0.50 0.61 10.65
C ILE A 106 -1.05 1.97 11.05
N SER A 107 -0.47 2.60 12.07
CA SER A 107 -0.90 3.92 12.51
C SER A 107 -0.69 4.99 11.43
N ALA A 108 0.39 4.89 10.64
CA ALA A 108 0.65 5.77 9.51
C ALA A 108 -0.39 5.63 8.39
N ALA A 109 -0.76 4.39 8.02
CA ALA A 109 -1.82 4.13 7.05
C ALA A 109 -3.18 4.63 7.56
N PHE A 110 -3.51 4.36 8.83
CA PHE A 110 -4.73 4.83 9.45
C PHE A 110 -4.82 6.37 9.40
N TYR A 111 -3.75 7.07 9.76
CA TYR A 111 -3.69 8.54 9.71
C TYR A 111 -4.06 9.09 8.33
N LEU A 112 -3.48 8.53 7.28
CA LEU A 112 -3.68 8.99 5.89
C LEU A 112 -5.05 8.61 5.34
N LEU A 113 -5.56 7.41 5.65
CA LEU A 113 -6.83 6.91 5.13
C LEU A 113 -8.06 7.48 5.86
N SER A 114 -7.94 7.74 7.16
CA SER A 114 -9.08 8.18 8.00
C SER A 114 -9.44 9.66 7.83
N GLY A 115 -8.57 10.46 7.20
CA GLY A 115 -8.74 11.91 7.13
C GLY A 115 -8.48 12.61 8.48
N TRP A 116 -7.64 12.02 9.35
CA TRP A 116 -7.36 12.53 10.70
C TRP A 116 -7.01 14.03 10.73
N GLN A 117 -6.13 14.47 9.83
CA GLN A 117 -5.71 15.88 9.75
C GLN A 117 -6.86 16.83 9.41
N GLU A 118 -7.80 16.41 8.55
CA GLU A 118 -8.96 17.21 8.17
C GLU A 118 -9.94 17.32 9.34
N TYR A 119 -10.09 16.23 10.07
CA TYR A 119 -10.97 16.16 11.23
C TYR A 119 -10.49 17.04 12.39
N PHE A 120 -9.19 17.01 12.72
CA PHE A 120 -8.64 17.71 13.89
C PHE A 120 -7.99 19.08 13.59
N SER A 121 -7.81 19.44 12.32
CA SER A 121 -7.31 20.78 12.00
C SER A 121 -8.44 21.80 12.01
N ASP A 122 -8.17 22.99 12.55
CA ASP A 122 -9.08 24.15 12.44
C ASP A 122 -8.98 24.86 11.08
N ALA A 123 -8.03 24.48 10.21
CA ALA A 123 -7.81 25.15 8.94
C ALA A 123 -8.99 24.93 7.99
N ARG A 124 -9.56 26.01 7.46
CA ARG A 124 -10.69 25.98 6.52
C ARG A 124 -10.46 26.96 5.38
N ASP A 125 -10.77 26.54 4.15
CA ASP A 125 -10.81 27.42 2.98
C ASP A 125 -12.11 28.26 2.94
N GLN A 126 -12.27 29.09 1.91
CA GLN A 126 -13.47 29.91 1.70
C GLN A 126 -14.78 29.11 1.58
N HIS A 127 -14.71 27.81 1.35
CA HIS A 127 -15.84 26.90 1.26
C HIS A 127 -16.05 26.06 2.53
N GLY A 128 -15.26 26.31 3.59
CA GLY A 128 -15.34 25.54 4.83
C GLY A 128 -14.75 24.13 4.72
N ARG A 129 -13.88 23.87 3.73
CA ARG A 129 -13.20 22.57 3.54
C ARG A 129 -11.79 22.63 4.08
N PHE A 130 -11.21 21.47 4.41
CA PHE A 130 -9.79 21.41 4.78
C PHE A 130 -8.91 21.79 3.57
N PRO A 131 -8.06 22.84 3.67
CA PRO A 131 -7.27 23.30 2.54
C PRO A 131 -6.11 22.35 2.25
N TYR A 132 -5.94 21.99 0.98
CA TYR A 132 -4.83 21.14 0.51
C TYR A 132 -3.45 21.64 0.99
N ALA A 133 -3.21 22.96 1.00
CA ALA A 133 -1.95 23.54 1.43
C ALA A 133 -1.60 23.25 2.92
N ALA A 134 -2.58 22.87 3.75
CA ALA A 134 -2.38 22.47 5.13
C ALA A 134 -2.09 20.96 5.29
N SER A 135 -2.22 20.17 4.23
CA SER A 135 -2.04 18.72 4.28
C SER A 135 -0.58 18.30 4.45
N VAL A 136 -0.32 17.15 5.10
CA VAL A 136 1.03 16.58 5.16
C VAL A 136 1.58 16.23 3.77
N GLN A 137 0.70 15.89 2.83
CA GLN A 137 1.03 15.61 1.44
C GLN A 137 1.67 16.84 0.79
N ALA A 138 1.02 18.01 0.92
CA ALA A 138 1.55 19.27 0.41
C ALA A 138 2.82 19.70 1.18
N ARG A 139 2.82 19.58 2.51
CA ARG A 139 3.93 19.99 3.37
C ARG A 139 5.23 19.25 3.07
N TYR A 140 5.15 17.94 2.82
CA TYR A 140 6.32 17.09 2.60
C TYR A 140 6.47 16.64 1.13
N GLY A 141 5.67 17.19 0.22
CA GLY A 141 5.87 17.04 -1.23
C GLY A 141 5.60 15.65 -1.81
N PHE A 142 4.76 14.80 -1.18
CA PHE A 142 4.49 13.43 -1.63
C PHE A 142 3.11 13.22 -2.28
N VAL A 143 2.54 14.26 -2.88
CA VAL A 143 1.13 14.30 -3.32
C VAL A 143 0.83 13.27 -4.41
N ALA A 144 1.80 13.06 -5.33
CA ALA A 144 1.69 12.07 -6.40
C ALA A 144 2.12 10.66 -5.95
N LEU A 145 2.62 10.50 -4.72
CA LEU A 145 3.12 9.23 -4.21
C LEU A 145 2.00 8.49 -3.48
N PRO A 146 1.62 7.27 -3.91
CA PRO A 146 0.61 6.48 -3.21
C PRO A 146 1.20 5.83 -1.95
N VAL A 147 1.55 6.64 -0.94
CA VAL A 147 2.27 6.21 0.27
C VAL A 147 1.63 4.98 0.94
N VAL A 148 0.30 4.95 1.04
CA VAL A 148 -0.41 3.81 1.63
C VAL A 148 -0.22 2.52 0.82
N ASN A 149 -0.06 2.60 -0.50
CA ASN A 149 0.23 1.40 -1.31
C ASN A 149 1.61 0.83 -0.96
N TYR A 150 2.60 1.68 -0.68
CA TYR A 150 3.91 1.23 -0.21
C TYR A 150 3.83 0.61 1.18
N TYR A 151 3.05 1.18 2.09
CA TYR A 151 2.80 0.55 3.40
C TYR A 151 2.14 -0.82 3.24
N PHE A 152 1.17 -0.95 2.33
CA PHE A 152 0.55 -2.24 2.04
C PHE A 152 1.51 -3.21 1.37
N ASP A 153 2.42 -2.75 0.53
CA ASP A 153 3.47 -3.59 -0.06
C ASP A 153 4.45 -4.12 1.01
N VAL A 154 4.84 -3.28 1.98
CA VAL A 154 5.61 -3.68 3.16
C VAL A 154 4.88 -4.76 3.98
N LEU A 155 3.58 -4.56 4.24
CA LEU A 155 2.75 -5.55 4.92
C LEU A 155 2.67 -6.86 4.12
N ARG A 156 2.49 -6.78 2.80
CA ARG A 156 2.46 -7.96 1.93
C ARG A 156 3.75 -8.77 2.03
N VAL A 157 4.90 -8.13 1.78
CA VAL A 157 6.21 -8.80 1.77
C VAL A 157 6.50 -9.47 3.11
N THR A 158 6.17 -8.82 4.22
CA THR A 158 6.39 -9.38 5.56
C THR A 158 5.45 -10.55 5.87
N ILE A 159 4.17 -10.49 5.46
CA ILE A 159 3.23 -11.60 5.62
C ILE A 159 3.63 -12.79 4.76
N GLU A 160 3.98 -12.57 3.49
CA GLU A 160 4.44 -13.63 2.58
C GLU A 160 5.68 -14.34 3.14
N HIS A 161 6.65 -13.56 3.64
CA HIS A 161 7.85 -14.09 4.29
C HIS A 161 7.51 -14.93 5.54
N ALA A 162 6.66 -14.41 6.42
CA ALA A 162 6.36 -15.07 7.70
C ALA A 162 5.48 -16.33 7.52
N THR A 163 4.58 -16.34 6.53
CA THR A 163 3.59 -17.41 6.35
C THR A 163 3.96 -18.39 5.23
N GLY A 164 4.85 -18.01 4.32
CA GLY A 164 5.15 -18.77 3.10
C GLY A 164 4.03 -18.76 2.06
N GLN A 165 2.93 -18.03 2.31
CA GLN A 165 1.80 -17.92 1.40
C GLN A 165 1.94 -16.67 0.53
N PRO A 166 1.99 -16.78 -0.80
CA PRO A 166 1.97 -15.62 -1.69
C PRO A 166 0.61 -14.91 -1.63
N LEU A 167 0.64 -13.58 -1.65
CA LEU A 167 -0.54 -12.71 -1.63
C LEU A 167 -0.65 -11.97 -2.95
N HIS A 168 -1.69 -12.28 -3.72
CA HIS A 168 -1.95 -11.62 -4.99
C HIS A 168 -2.87 -10.42 -4.79
N PRO A 169 -2.51 -9.24 -5.33
CA PRO A 169 -3.42 -8.10 -5.28
C PRO A 169 -4.68 -8.40 -6.09
N HIS A 170 -5.82 -7.90 -5.62
CA HIS A 170 -7.05 -7.91 -6.37
C HIS A 170 -6.85 -7.09 -7.64
N THR A 171 -6.95 -7.77 -8.77
CA THR A 171 -6.96 -7.11 -10.07
C THR A 171 -8.41 -6.79 -10.40
N TRP A 172 -8.74 -5.51 -10.41
CA TRP A 172 -9.93 -5.07 -11.13
C TRP A 172 -9.63 -5.36 -12.60
N GLY A 173 -10.45 -6.22 -13.21
CA GLY A 173 -10.31 -6.54 -14.63
C GLY A 173 -10.31 -5.27 -15.49
N PRO A 174 -9.93 -5.36 -16.78
CA PRO A 174 -10.00 -4.24 -17.69
C PRO A 174 -11.38 -3.57 -17.57
N GLY A 175 -11.40 -2.28 -17.21
CA GLY A 175 -12.64 -1.52 -17.20
C GLY A 175 -13.29 -1.54 -18.59
N PRO A 176 -14.56 -1.14 -18.73
CA PRO A 176 -15.30 -1.19 -20.01
C PRO A 176 -14.68 -0.38 -21.16
N HIS A 177 -13.53 0.28 -20.95
CA HIS A 177 -12.80 1.06 -21.94
C HIS A 177 -11.35 0.61 -22.16
N SER A 178 -10.92 -0.54 -21.63
CA SER A 178 -9.64 -1.10 -22.04
C SER A 178 -9.75 -1.65 -23.47
N PRO A 179 -8.84 -1.29 -24.39
CA PRO A 179 -8.81 -1.94 -25.70
C PRO A 179 -8.57 -3.45 -25.52
N PRO A 180 -9.18 -4.31 -26.36
CA PRO A 180 -9.02 -5.75 -26.22
C PRO A 180 -7.54 -6.12 -26.30
N SER A 181 -7.06 -6.80 -25.27
CA SER A 181 -5.73 -7.42 -25.26
C SER A 181 -5.65 -8.40 -26.41
N SER A 182 -4.74 -8.16 -27.36
CA SER A 182 -4.48 -9.04 -28.49
C SER A 182 -4.09 -10.42 -27.95
N ALA A 183 -5.01 -11.38 -28.09
CA ALA A 183 -4.75 -12.77 -27.76
C ALA A 183 -3.61 -13.29 -28.65
N THR A 184 -2.46 -13.62 -28.04
CA THR A 184 -1.44 -14.45 -28.68
C THR A 184 -2.01 -15.84 -28.89
N THR A 185 -2.58 -16.10 -30.06
CA THR A 185 -2.90 -17.47 -30.48
C THR A 185 -1.60 -18.14 -30.91
N SER A 186 -1.05 -18.99 -30.03
CA SER A 186 0.00 -19.94 -30.39
C SER A 186 -0.55 -20.90 -31.44
N THR A 187 -0.29 -20.61 -32.72
CA THR A 187 -0.51 -21.55 -33.82
C THR A 187 0.67 -22.51 -33.86
N THR A 188 0.44 -23.77 -33.50
CA THR A 188 1.34 -24.88 -33.76
C THR A 188 1.42 -25.10 -35.29
N CYS A 189 2.51 -24.68 -35.92
CA CYS A 189 2.81 -25.03 -37.31
C CYS A 189 3.43 -26.43 -37.39
N ALA A 190 2.73 -27.35 -38.06
CA ALA A 190 3.23 -28.66 -38.44
C ALA A 190 4.36 -28.55 -39.48
N ALA A 191 5.40 -29.39 -39.34
CA ALA A 191 6.56 -29.44 -40.23
C ALA A 191 6.23 -30.09 -41.59
N PRO A 192 6.74 -29.57 -42.72
CA PRO A 192 6.61 -30.23 -44.02
C PRO A 192 7.75 -31.23 -44.26
N GLY A 193 7.37 -32.36 -44.87
CA GLY A 193 8.21 -33.54 -45.12
C GLY A 193 9.29 -33.39 -46.20
N LYS A 194 10.18 -34.38 -46.20
CA LYS A 194 11.43 -34.53 -46.99
C LYS A 194 11.26 -34.34 -48.51
N PRO A 195 12.29 -33.82 -49.21
CA PRO A 195 12.33 -33.79 -50.67
C PRO A 195 12.78 -35.14 -51.27
N ARG A 196 12.14 -35.50 -52.40
CA ARG A 196 12.42 -36.66 -53.29
C ARG A 196 13.57 -36.32 -54.27
N PRO A 197 14.36 -37.29 -54.76
CA PRO A 197 15.52 -37.01 -55.61
C PRO A 197 15.14 -36.78 -57.09
N LYS A 198 15.88 -35.89 -57.77
CA LYS A 198 15.70 -35.56 -59.19
C LYS A 198 16.38 -36.59 -60.10
N GLN A 199 15.63 -37.13 -61.06
CA GLN A 199 16.12 -37.85 -62.23
C GLN A 199 16.56 -36.86 -63.34
N PRO A 200 17.61 -37.13 -64.13
CA PRO A 200 18.03 -36.27 -65.23
C PRO A 200 17.27 -36.58 -66.53
N CYS A 201 16.87 -35.55 -67.27
CA CYS A 201 16.33 -35.67 -68.62
C CYS A 201 17.47 -35.52 -69.64
N LYS A 202 17.66 -36.55 -70.47
CA LYS A 202 18.52 -36.53 -71.67
C LYS A 202 17.73 -35.93 -72.84
N THR A 203 18.32 -35.06 -73.65
CA THR A 203 18.35 -35.19 -75.13
C THR A 203 19.47 -34.35 -75.75
N ALA A 204 19.89 -34.75 -76.94
CA ALA A 204 21.13 -34.47 -77.65
C ALA A 204 21.02 -33.39 -78.74
N SER A 205 22.13 -33.23 -79.49
CA SER A 205 22.36 -32.51 -80.76
C SER A 205 22.86 -31.06 -80.59
N TYR A 206 23.97 -30.61 -81.19
CA TYR A 206 24.72 -31.04 -82.39
C TYR A 206 26.22 -31.24 -82.12
#